data_AF-A0A8X6GVK2-F1
#
_entry.id   AF-A0A8X6GVK2-F1
#
_cell.length_a   1.000
_cell.length_b   1.000
_cell.length_c   1.000
_cell.angle_alpha   90.00
_cell.angle_beta   90.00
_cell.angle_gamma   90.00
#
_symmetry.space_group_name_H-M   'P 1'
#
loop_
_entity.id
_entity.type
_entity.pdbx_description
1 polymer ?
#
loop_
_entity_poly.entity_id
_entity_poly.type
_entity_poly.pdbx_seq_one_letter_code
_entity_poly.pdbx_strand_id
1 'polypeptide(L)'
;MGDAKTWPISELQCEAKVLDCERRKIKLCNLNVTDKRETWYSVKFSDYHSIIRMIAWVLRFLSNCRKQLKNRKLKELSTSEIEKAKNTLIGSVQKEYFPEVNNIPHVNTFIDNEGLIRVKTRITERKDDPNFLSPILLTNNCILTQRLIEYYHKKNCHASLNP
;
A
#
# COMPACT_ATOMS: atom_id res chain seq x y z
N MET A 1 8.12 -66.62 33.37
CA MET A 1 7.18 -67.64 32.83
C MET A 1 5.79 -67.05 32.88
N GLY A 2 5.09 -67.06 31.75
CA GLY A 2 3.93 -66.23 31.44
C GLY A 2 4.07 -65.75 29.99
N ASP A 3 3.54 -66.57 29.08
CA ASP A 3 3.99 -66.74 27.69
C ASP A 3 3.53 -65.66 26.70
N ALA A 4 4.34 -65.41 25.69
CA ALA A 4 4.12 -64.50 24.56
C ALA A 4 3.01 -64.94 23.56
N LYS A 5 2.04 -65.76 24.00
CA LYS A 5 1.04 -66.42 23.12
C LYS A 5 -0.40 -65.94 23.28
N THR A 6 -0.67 -64.88 24.05
CA THR A 6 -2.03 -64.38 24.26
C THR A 6 -2.19 -62.90 23.91
N TRP A 7 -1.48 -62.42 22.90
CA TRP A 7 -1.74 -61.09 22.36
C TRP A 7 -2.57 -61.21 21.07
N PRO A 8 -3.74 -60.57 20.97
CA PRO A 8 -4.50 -60.61 19.73
C PRO A 8 -3.72 -59.85 18.66
N ILE A 9 -3.34 -60.55 17.59
CA ILE A 9 -2.91 -59.91 16.35
C ILE A 9 -4.21 -59.41 15.70
N SER A 10 -4.67 -58.24 16.11
CA SER A 10 -5.62 -57.50 15.29
C SER A 10 -4.84 -57.08 14.05
N GLU A 11 -5.06 -57.79 12.94
CA GLU A 11 -4.71 -57.29 11.62
C GLU A 11 -5.44 -55.96 11.48
N LEU A 12 -4.70 -54.86 11.67
CA LEU A 12 -5.27 -53.53 11.60
C LEU A 12 -5.66 -53.33 10.14
N GLN A 13 -6.91 -53.63 9.80
CA GLN A 13 -7.50 -53.23 8.54
C GLN A 13 -7.61 -51.71 8.57
N CYS A 14 -6.50 -51.05 8.25
CA CYS A 14 -6.50 -49.64 7.93
C CYS A 14 -7.22 -49.51 6.59
N GLU A 15 -8.54 -49.32 6.64
CA GLU A 15 -9.27 -48.87 5.46
C GLU A 15 -8.58 -47.62 4.93
N ALA A 16 -8.13 -47.65 3.68
CA ALA A 16 -7.41 -46.54 3.04
C ALA A 16 -8.18 -45.21 3.10
N LYS A 17 -9.50 -45.25 3.35
CA LYS A 17 -10.35 -44.09 3.62
C LYS A 17 -9.96 -43.29 4.86
N VAL A 18 -9.41 -43.94 5.90
CA VAL A 18 -9.02 -43.27 7.16
C VAL A 18 -7.70 -42.49 6.98
N LEU A 19 -6.81 -42.93 6.08
CA LEU A 19 -5.58 -42.18 5.76
C LEU A 19 -5.86 -40.90 4.95
N ASP A 20 -6.96 -40.85 4.20
CA ASP A 20 -7.33 -39.65 3.43
C ASP A 20 -7.98 -38.55 4.30
N CYS A 21 -8.53 -38.88 5.48
CA CYS A 21 -9.00 -37.84 6.40
C CYS A 21 -7.87 -37.16 7.19
N GLU A 22 -6.72 -37.82 7.34
CA GLU A 22 -5.55 -37.28 8.06
C GLU A 22 -4.55 -36.55 7.15
N ARG A 23 -4.71 -36.67 5.82
CA ARG A 23 -4.03 -35.78 4.88
C ARG A 23 -4.50 -34.35 5.13
N ARG A 24 -3.74 -33.61 5.95
CA ARG A 24 -3.83 -32.14 5.99
C ARG A 24 -3.80 -31.68 4.56
N LYS A 25 -4.90 -31.08 4.08
CA LYS A 25 -4.91 -30.38 2.79
C LYS A 25 -3.76 -29.40 2.84
N ILE A 26 -2.65 -29.73 2.21
CA ILE A 26 -1.56 -28.80 2.00
C ILE A 26 -2.21 -27.71 1.17
N LYS A 27 -2.49 -26.55 1.79
CA LYS A 27 -2.80 -25.35 1.04
C LYS A 27 -1.55 -25.10 0.23
N LEU A 28 -1.58 -25.52 -1.04
CA LEU A 28 -0.64 -25.06 -2.03
C LEU A 28 -0.92 -23.56 -2.15
N CYS A 29 -0.19 -22.78 -1.36
CA CYS A 29 -0.16 -21.34 -1.57
C CYS A 29 0.54 -21.17 -2.91
N ASN A 30 -0.21 -21.01 -3.99
CA ASN A 30 0.34 -20.39 -5.18
C ASN A 30 0.74 -18.97 -4.77
N LEU A 31 1.99 -18.83 -4.32
CA LEU A 31 2.67 -17.55 -4.29
C LEU A 31 2.86 -17.18 -5.76
N ASN A 32 1.81 -16.55 -6.31
CA ASN A 32 1.99 -15.71 -7.48
C ASN A 32 2.94 -14.60 -7.01
N VAL A 33 4.25 -14.84 -7.12
CA VAL A 33 5.24 -13.78 -7.15
C VAL A 33 4.97 -13.05 -8.45
N THR A 34 3.93 -12.21 -8.44
CA THR A 34 3.88 -11.11 -9.38
C THR A 34 5.18 -10.37 -9.15
N ASP A 35 6.02 -10.30 -10.18
CA ASP A 35 7.18 -9.42 -10.27
C ASP A 35 6.70 -7.96 -10.19
N LYS A 36 6.07 -7.62 -9.07
CA LYS A 36 5.82 -6.25 -8.67
C LYS A 36 7.19 -5.79 -8.26
N ARG A 37 7.89 -5.11 -9.18
CA ARG A 37 9.12 -4.38 -8.87
C ARG A 37 8.88 -3.67 -7.54
N GLU A 38 9.46 -4.21 -6.47
CA GLU A 38 9.21 -3.66 -5.15
C GLU A 38 9.80 -2.25 -5.16
N THR A 39 8.93 -1.26 -5.07
CA THR A 39 9.38 0.12 -5.10
C THR A 39 10.34 0.35 -3.94
N TRP A 40 11.47 1.02 -4.18
CA TRP A 40 12.54 1.15 -3.18
C TRP A 40 12.07 1.73 -1.83
N TYR A 41 10.99 2.52 -1.85
CA TYR A 41 10.38 3.11 -0.66
C TYR A 41 9.44 2.16 0.10
N SER A 42 8.94 1.08 -0.52
CA SER A 42 8.06 0.10 0.14
C SER A 42 8.80 -1.00 0.89
N VAL A 43 10.05 -1.28 0.52
CA VAL A 43 10.87 -2.33 1.16
C VAL A 43 11.20 -1.97 2.62
N LYS A 44 11.37 -0.68 2.91
CA LYS A 44 11.82 -0.20 4.22
C LYS A 44 10.69 0.20 5.17
N PHE A 45 9.50 0.50 4.64
CA PHE A 45 8.42 1.08 5.44
C PHE A 45 7.07 0.45 5.11
N SER A 46 6.41 -0.05 6.16
CA SER A 46 5.10 -0.70 6.07
C SER A 46 3.93 0.27 6.27
N ASP A 47 4.18 1.49 6.74
CA ASP A 47 3.15 2.49 7.02
C ASP A 47 3.24 3.70 6.07
N TYR A 48 2.08 4.23 5.69
CA TYR A 48 1.96 5.37 4.78
C TYR A 48 2.68 6.63 5.30
N HIS A 49 2.51 7.00 6.57
CA HIS A 49 3.17 8.20 7.12
C HIS A 49 4.67 8.05 7.17
N SER A 50 5.17 6.87 7.50
CA SER A 50 6.61 6.61 7.52
C SER A 50 7.24 6.77 6.14
N ILE A 51 6.56 6.29 5.08
CA ILE A 51 6.99 6.49 3.69
C ILE A 51 7.07 7.99 3.37
N ILE A 52 6.01 8.75 3.65
CA ILE A 52 5.96 10.19 3.33
C ILE A 52 7.01 10.98 4.12
N ARG A 53 7.20 10.68 5.41
CA ARG A 53 8.23 11.33 6.24
C ARG A 53 9.64 11.03 5.75
N MET A 54 9.92 9.80 5.34
CA MET A 54 11.21 9.46 4.72
C MET A 54 11.46 10.32 3.47
N ILE A 55 10.49 10.38 2.55
CA ILE A 55 10.64 11.19 1.33
C ILE A 55 10.84 12.68 1.68
N ALA A 56 10.13 13.19 2.69
CA ALA A 56 10.30 14.57 3.15
C ALA A 56 11.71 14.84 3.68
N TRP A 57 12.29 13.91 4.44
CA TRP A 57 13.69 14.01 4.88
C TRP A 57 14.68 13.97 3.72
N VAL A 58 14.48 13.08 2.75
CA VAL A 58 15.31 13.02 1.54
C VAL A 58 15.26 14.35 0.77
N LEU A 59 14.06 14.89 0.54
CA LEU A 59 13.90 16.17 -0.16
C LEU A 59 14.53 17.35 0.62
N ARG A 60 14.38 17.37 1.95
CA ARG A 60 15.01 18.39 2.80
C ARG A 60 16.52 18.27 2.75
N PHE A 61 17.07 17.06 2.81
CA PHE A 61 18.50 16.82 2.69
C PHE A 61 19.03 17.40 1.37
N LEU A 62 18.41 17.05 0.24
CA LEU A 62 18.77 17.59 -1.07
C LEU A 62 18.70 19.13 -1.11
N SER A 63 17.68 19.73 -0.50
CA SER A 63 17.54 21.19 -0.38
C SER A 63 18.67 21.81 0.47
N ASN A 64 19.01 21.17 1.58
CA ASN A 64 20.06 21.63 2.51
C ASN A 64 21.47 21.51 1.91
N CYS A 65 21.73 20.50 1.07
CA CYS A 65 23.00 20.35 0.34
C CYS A 65 23.31 21.58 -0.53
N ARG A 66 22.28 22.25 -1.05
CA ARG A 66 22.40 23.46 -1.89
C ARG A 66 22.50 24.76 -1.08
N LYS A 67 22.48 24.68 0.25
CA LYS A 67 22.46 25.83 1.16
C LYS A 67 23.69 25.87 2.05
N GLN A 68 24.13 27.10 2.35
CA GLN A 68 25.10 27.34 3.42
C GLN A 68 24.55 26.85 4.77
N LEU A 69 25.43 26.41 5.66
CA LEU A 69 25.09 25.80 6.96
C LEU A 69 24.06 26.63 7.76
N LYS A 70 24.26 27.96 7.81
CA LYS A 70 23.38 28.91 8.52
C LYS A 70 21.93 28.96 8.01
N ASN A 71 21.70 28.57 6.75
CA ASN A 71 20.39 28.59 6.09
C ASN A 71 19.75 27.19 6.00
N ARG A 72 20.39 26.16 6.57
CA ARG A 72 19.87 24.79 6.55
C ARG A 72 18.75 24.64 7.58
N LYS A 73 17.72 23.90 7.20
CA LYS A 73 16.66 23.50 8.13
C LYS A 73 17.11 22.27 8.89
N LEU A 74 17.28 22.39 10.21
CA LEU A 74 17.75 21.32 11.10
C LEU A 74 16.69 20.82 12.09
N LYS A 75 15.56 21.53 12.22
CA LYS A 75 14.47 21.18 13.14
C LYS A 75 13.56 20.09 12.55
N GLU A 76 12.44 19.80 13.21
CA GLU A 76 11.40 18.89 12.72
C GLU A 76 10.87 19.24 11.31
N LEU A 77 10.30 18.24 10.63
CA LEU A 77 9.65 18.42 9.32
C LEU A 77 8.44 19.35 9.47
N SER A 78 8.35 20.36 8.60
CA SER A 78 7.14 21.19 8.51
C SER A 78 6.03 20.45 7.78
N THR A 79 4.78 20.84 8.04
CA THR A 79 3.60 20.34 7.31
C THR A 79 3.74 20.52 5.81
N SER A 80 4.24 21.68 5.37
CA SER A 80 4.52 21.97 3.96
C SER A 80 5.55 21.01 3.34
N GLU A 81 6.58 20.58 4.08
CA GLU A 81 7.54 19.59 3.56
C GLU A 81 6.93 18.20 3.46
N ILE A 82 6.07 17.83 4.40
CA ILE A 82 5.34 16.56 4.37
C ILE A 82 4.36 16.54 3.19
N GLU A 83 3.62 17.62 2.98
CA GLU A 83 2.70 17.78 1.85
C GLU A 83 3.43 17.77 0.51
N LYS A 84 4.54 18.53 0.40
CA LYS A 84 5.39 18.51 -0.79
C LYS A 84 5.93 17.11 -1.07
N ALA A 85 6.36 16.38 -0.04
CA ALA A 85 6.85 15.01 -0.19
C ALA A 85 5.76 14.07 -0.70
N LYS A 86 4.55 14.19 -0.15
CA LYS A 86 3.38 13.47 -0.62
C LYS A 86 3.10 13.74 -2.09
N ASN A 87 3.00 15.00 -2.49
CA ASN A 87 2.69 15.38 -3.87
C ASN A 87 3.81 14.94 -4.82
N THR A 88 5.08 15.07 -4.41
CA THR A 88 6.23 14.60 -5.20
C THR A 88 6.17 13.09 -5.44
N LEU A 89 5.88 12.31 -4.39
CA LEU A 89 5.80 10.86 -4.49
C LEU A 89 4.61 10.43 -5.36
N ILE A 90 3.43 11.01 -5.14
CA ILE A 90 2.24 10.70 -5.95
C ILE A 90 2.48 11.07 -7.42
N GLY A 91 3.04 12.26 -7.70
CA GLY A 91 3.36 12.68 -9.06
C GLY A 91 4.37 11.75 -9.74
N SER A 92 5.35 11.23 -9.00
CA SER A 92 6.28 10.21 -9.51
C SER A 92 5.57 8.93 -9.91
N VAL A 93 4.67 8.43 -9.05
CA VAL A 93 3.85 7.24 -9.34
C VAL A 93 2.92 7.51 -10.53
N GLN A 94 2.30 8.68 -10.60
CA GLN A 94 1.43 9.02 -11.73
C GLN A 94 2.19 9.01 -13.06
N LYS A 95 3.42 9.52 -13.10
CA LYS A 95 4.25 9.48 -14.32
C LYS A 95 4.62 8.06 -14.75
N GLU A 96 4.80 7.15 -13.79
CA GLU A 96 5.11 5.75 -14.05
C GLU A 96 3.89 4.98 -14.59
N TYR A 97 2.70 5.23 -14.06
CA TYR A 97 1.49 4.47 -14.40
C TYR A 97 0.58 5.14 -15.44
N PHE A 98 0.69 6.46 -15.62
CA PHE A 98 -0.12 7.27 -16.54
C PHE A 98 0.80 8.19 -17.37
N PRO A 99 1.62 7.62 -18.28
CA PRO A 99 2.51 8.42 -19.11
C PRO A 99 1.74 9.36 -20.06
N GLU A 100 0.54 8.97 -20.47
CA GLU A 100 -0.35 9.76 -21.33
C GLU A 100 -1.59 10.21 -20.55
N VAL A 101 -1.56 11.42 -19.98
CA VAL A 101 -2.64 11.95 -19.14
C VAL A 101 -3.99 12.01 -19.87
N ASN A 102 -3.96 12.29 -21.17
CA ASN A 102 -5.16 12.43 -22.01
C ASN A 102 -5.76 11.09 -22.46
N ASN A 103 -5.07 9.97 -22.22
CA ASN A 103 -5.43 8.66 -22.74
C ASN A 103 -5.74 7.66 -21.62
N ILE A 104 -6.30 8.15 -20.52
CA ILE A 104 -6.74 7.31 -19.40
C ILE A 104 -8.19 6.90 -19.70
N PRO A 105 -8.45 5.62 -20.02
CA PRO A 105 -9.79 5.19 -20.45
C PRO A 105 -10.83 5.47 -19.37
N HIS A 106 -12.01 5.92 -19.79
CA HIS A 106 -13.19 6.10 -18.93
C HIS A 106 -13.07 7.16 -17.81
N VAL A 107 -11.98 7.94 -17.75
CA VAL A 107 -11.78 8.98 -16.74
C VAL A 107 -11.41 10.30 -17.42
N ASN A 108 -12.18 11.36 -17.12
CA ASN A 108 -11.83 12.70 -17.57
C ASN A 108 -10.82 13.32 -16.59
N THR A 109 -9.63 13.67 -17.06
CA THR A 109 -8.52 14.12 -16.20
C THR A 109 -7.98 15.49 -16.61
N PHE A 110 -7.21 16.11 -15.71
CA PHE A 110 -6.40 17.29 -15.98
C PHE A 110 -5.20 17.33 -15.04
N ILE A 111 -4.22 18.19 -15.35
CA ILE A 111 -3.06 18.43 -14.49
C ILE A 111 -3.33 19.70 -13.67
N ASP A 112 -3.13 19.64 -12.36
CA ASP A 112 -3.28 20.79 -11.46
C ASP A 112 -2.01 21.67 -11.40
N ASN A 113 -2.06 22.74 -10.60
CA ASN A 113 -0.94 23.66 -10.42
C ASN A 113 0.28 23.01 -9.73
N GLU A 114 0.10 21.87 -9.08
CA GLU A 114 1.17 21.10 -8.43
C GLU A 114 1.76 20.02 -9.35
N GLY A 115 1.24 19.90 -10.58
CA GLY A 115 1.67 18.91 -11.57
C GLY A 115 1.08 17.52 -11.34
N LEU A 116 0.01 17.40 -10.54
CA LEU A 116 -0.69 16.15 -10.27
C LEU A 116 -1.86 15.94 -11.23
N ILE A 117 -2.05 14.70 -11.66
CA ILE A 117 -3.23 14.29 -12.43
C ILE A 117 -4.44 14.23 -11.48
N ARG A 118 -5.49 14.98 -11.79
CA ARG A 118 -6.77 15.00 -11.07
C ARG A 118 -7.91 14.59 -11.99
N VAL A 119 -8.96 14.04 -11.38
CA VAL A 119 -10.19 13.63 -12.07
C VAL A 119 -11.18 14.77 -12.09
N LYS A 120 -11.75 15.10 -13.25
CA LYS A 120 -12.91 15.98 -13.37
C LYS A 120 -14.16 15.18 -13.01
N THR A 121 -14.77 15.51 -11.88
CA THR A 121 -16.06 14.91 -11.52
C THR A 121 -17.21 15.64 -12.23
N ARG A 122 -18.38 15.00 -12.29
CA ARG A 122 -19.61 15.64 -12.78
C ARG A 122 -20.23 16.59 -11.74
N ILE A 123 -19.68 16.62 -10.53
CA ILE A 123 -20.14 17.47 -9.44
C ILE A 123 -19.39 18.79 -9.58
N THR A 124 -19.92 19.70 -10.39
CA THR A 124 -19.29 21.01 -10.65
C THR A 124 -19.93 22.16 -9.89
N GLU A 125 -21.17 21.97 -9.41
CA GLU A 125 -22.00 23.07 -8.86
C GLU A 125 -22.10 23.08 -7.33
N ARG A 126 -21.59 22.07 -6.63
CA ARG A 126 -21.52 22.11 -5.16
C ARG A 126 -20.35 22.97 -4.70
N LYS A 127 -20.61 23.81 -3.68
CA LYS A 127 -19.57 24.52 -2.93
C LYS A 127 -18.92 23.55 -1.92
N ASP A 128 -18.14 22.61 -2.43
CA ASP A 128 -17.36 21.65 -1.63
C ASP A 128 -15.85 21.92 -1.75
N ASP A 129 -15.05 21.18 -0.98
CA ASP A 129 -13.59 21.25 -1.03
C ASP A 129 -13.06 20.92 -2.45
N PRO A 130 -12.11 21.70 -3.00
CA PRO A 130 -11.56 21.43 -4.33
C PRO A 130 -10.97 20.03 -4.50
N ASN A 131 -10.42 19.42 -3.44
CA ASN A 131 -9.92 18.05 -3.49
C ASN A 131 -11.04 17.01 -3.52
N PHE A 132 -12.25 17.38 -3.08
CA PHE A 132 -13.44 16.55 -3.21
C PHE A 132 -14.02 16.66 -4.63
N LEU A 133 -14.10 17.88 -5.16
CA LEU A 133 -14.60 18.14 -6.52
C LEU A 133 -13.67 17.58 -7.59
N SER A 134 -12.36 17.63 -7.35
CA SER A 134 -11.32 17.16 -8.27
C SER A 134 -10.28 16.33 -7.52
N PRO A 135 -10.58 15.04 -7.24
CA PRO A 135 -9.68 14.18 -6.50
C PRO A 135 -8.44 13.84 -7.32
N ILE A 136 -7.33 13.60 -6.62
CA ILE A 136 -6.07 13.14 -7.22
C ILE A 136 -6.26 11.71 -7.72
N LEU A 137 -5.87 11.46 -8.97
CA LEU A 137 -5.94 10.13 -9.56
C LEU A 137 -4.85 9.22 -8.98
N LEU A 138 -5.24 8.10 -8.38
CA LEU A 138 -4.31 7.10 -7.86
C LEU A 138 -4.41 5.82 -8.69
N THR A 139 -3.27 5.20 -8.97
CA THR A 139 -3.22 3.87 -9.60
C THR A 139 -3.60 2.79 -8.58
N ASN A 140 -4.39 1.80 -9.01
CA ASN A 140 -4.72 0.64 -8.18
C ASN A 140 -3.54 -0.33 -8.00
N ASN A 141 -2.56 -0.27 -8.89
CA ASN A 141 -1.45 -1.21 -8.97
C ASN A 141 -0.16 -0.66 -8.33
N CYS A 142 -0.26 0.23 -7.35
CA CYS A 142 0.90 0.73 -6.59
C CYS A 142 0.77 0.45 -5.10
N ILE A 143 1.87 0.02 -4.49
CA ILE A 143 1.97 -0.19 -3.04
C ILE A 143 1.67 1.07 -2.23
N LEU A 144 1.99 2.27 -2.76
CA LEU A 144 1.64 3.54 -2.11
C LEU A 144 0.13 3.66 -1.91
N THR A 145 -0.65 3.37 -2.96
CA THR A 145 -2.11 3.41 -2.91
C THR A 145 -2.64 2.38 -1.93
N GLN A 146 -2.08 1.17 -1.93
CA GLN A 146 -2.45 0.13 -0.96
C GLN A 146 -2.20 0.60 0.49
N ARG A 147 -1.00 1.14 0.79
CA ARG A 147 -0.68 1.66 2.13
C ARG A 147 -1.57 2.83 2.55
N LEU A 148 -1.93 3.70 1.60
CA LEU A 148 -2.86 4.80 1.84
C LEU A 148 -4.25 4.29 2.24
N ILE A 149 -4.78 3.30 1.50
CA ILE A 149 -6.07 2.67 1.80
C ILE A 149 -6.02 2.00 3.18
N GLU A 150 -4.97 1.21 3.45
CA GLU A 150 -4.78 0.55 4.76
C GLU A 150 -4.71 1.56 5.90
N TYR A 151 -4.02 2.69 5.71
CA TYR A 151 -3.92 3.76 6.70
C TYR A 151 -5.31 4.34 7.01
N TYR A 152 -6.07 4.73 6.00
CA TYR A 152 -7.41 5.30 6.22
C TYR A 152 -8.41 4.26 6.73
N HIS A 153 -8.28 3.00 6.33
CA HIS A 153 -9.06 1.91 6.90
C HIS A 153 -8.82 1.82 8.40
N LYS A 154 -7.57 1.72 8.86
CA LYS A 154 -7.25 1.70 10.31
C LYS A 154 -7.70 2.96 11.04
N LYS A 155 -7.50 4.13 10.43
CA LYS A 155 -7.88 5.43 11.01
C LYS A 155 -9.39 5.55 11.20
N ASN A 156 -10.17 5.10 10.21
CA ASN A 156 -11.62 5.25 10.19
C ASN A 156 -12.35 4.05 10.81
N CYS A 157 -11.71 2.88 10.94
CA CYS A 157 -12.28 1.69 11.57
C CYS A 157 -12.36 1.75 13.11
N HIS A 158 -12.00 2.86 13.75
CA HIS A 158 -12.42 3.17 15.12
C HIS A 158 -13.74 3.96 15.19
N ALA A 159 -14.41 4.20 14.06
CA ALA A 159 -15.72 4.87 13.99
C ALA A 159 -16.90 3.89 13.80
N SER A 160 -16.73 2.60 14.10
CA SER A 160 -17.82 1.62 14.06
C SER A 160 -17.71 0.62 15.20
N LEU A 161 -18.78 0.58 16.02
CA LEU A 161 -19.03 -0.24 17.21
C LEU A 161 -18.25 0.08 18.50
N ASN A 162 -18.83 0.97 19.31
CA ASN A 162 -18.88 0.72 20.76
C ASN A 162 -20.12 -0.16 21.01
N PRO A 163 -19.99 -1.35 21.64
CA PRO A 163 -21.11 -2.14 22.14
C PRO A 163 -21.81 -1.47 23.34
#